data_AF-A0A7K6EQ10-F1
#
_entry.id   AF-A0A7K6EQ10-F1
#
_cell.length_a   1.000
_cell.length_b   1.000
_cell.length_c   1.000
_cell.angle_alpha   90.00
_cell.angle_beta   90.00
_cell.angle_gamma   90.00
#
_symmetry.space_group_name_H-M   'P 1'
#
loop_
_entity.id
_entity.type
_entity.pdbx_description
1 polymer ?
#
loop_
_entity_poly.entity_id
_entity_poly.type
_entity_poly.pdbx_seq_one_letter_code
_entity_poly.pdbx_strand_id
1 'polypeptide(L)'
;MQHFVKVIQGYIANQILHVTWCEFGNKLSSVGNLEEIHRTHAEYLNKAIFRQATILIFTSNLCHFCSVRGLLTEKAASVMNIIHSIFSLILKFRSQLISQSWSFDAGKQMAVHPNFSLMQQSYNTFKYYSHFLFKVVTKLVNRGYQPHLEDFLLRINFNNYYKDN
;
A
#
# COMPACT_ATOMS: atom_id res chain seq x y z
N MET A 1 8.52 8.57 5.72
CA MET A 1 7.83 7.30 6.05
C MET A 1 6.35 7.52 6.40
N GLN A 2 6.00 8.38 7.36
CA GLN A 2 4.58 8.57 7.75
C GLN A 2 3.66 9.02 6.60
N HIS A 3 4.12 9.95 5.75
CA HIS A 3 3.39 10.36 4.55
C HIS A 3 3.02 9.17 3.66
N PHE A 4 3.97 8.27 3.40
CA PHE A 4 3.76 7.08 2.58
C PHE A 4 2.66 6.18 3.13
N VAL A 5 2.64 5.93 4.45
CA VAL A 5 1.59 5.12 5.09
C VAL A 5 0.22 5.79 4.98
N LYS A 6 0.14 7.10 5.23
CA LYS A 6 -1.12 7.86 5.12
C LYS A 6 -1.66 7.86 3.70
N VAL A 7 -0.78 8.01 2.70
CA VAL A 7 -1.17 7.98 1.28
C VAL A 7 -1.68 6.60 0.89
N ILE A 8 -1.00 5.51 1.28
CA ILE A 8 -1.50 4.15 1.02
C ILE A 8 -2.85 3.93 1.69
N GLN A 9 -2.98 4.28 2.97
CA GLN A 9 -4.24 4.12 3.70
C GLN A 9 -5.39 4.91 3.04
N GLY A 10 -5.14 6.16 2.67
CA GLY A 10 -6.14 7.01 2.00
C GLY A 10 -6.51 6.50 0.60
N TYR A 11 -5.54 5.99 -0.15
CA TYR A 11 -5.78 5.35 -1.44
C TYR A 11 -6.70 4.12 -1.28
N ILE A 12 -6.44 3.28 -0.28
CA ILE A 12 -7.26 2.11 0.02
C ILE A 12 -8.70 2.49 0.35
N ALA A 13 -8.89 3.42 1.28
CA ALA A 13 -10.22 3.83 1.70
C ALA A 13 -11.04 4.41 0.54
N ASN A 14 -10.42 5.24 -0.31
CA ASN A 14 -11.13 5.91 -1.39
C ASN A 14 -11.34 4.99 -2.61
N GLN A 15 -10.30 4.34 -3.13
CA GLN A 15 -10.39 3.60 -4.40
C GLN A 15 -10.99 2.20 -4.25
N ILE A 16 -10.90 1.61 -3.06
CA ILE A 16 -11.38 0.25 -2.81
C ILE A 16 -12.71 0.32 -2.11
N LEU A 17 -12.80 0.90 -0.92
CA LEU A 17 -14.05 0.89 -0.17
C LEU A 17 -15.11 1.81 -0.80
N HIS A 18 -14.77 3.08 -1.02
CA HIS A 18 -15.78 4.04 -1.49
C HIS A 18 -16.22 3.80 -2.95
N VAL A 19 -15.28 3.61 -3.87
CA VAL A 19 -15.62 3.41 -5.30
C VAL A 19 -16.39 2.10 -5.52
N THR A 20 -15.98 0.98 -4.89
CA THR A 20 -16.73 -0.28 -5.07
C THR A 20 -18.10 -0.24 -4.42
N TRP A 21 -18.24 0.45 -3.29
CA TRP A 21 -19.54 0.67 -2.65
C TRP A 21 -20.47 1.52 -3.50
N CYS A 22 -19.99 2.62 -4.08
CA CYS A 22 -20.78 3.43 -5.03
C CYS A 22 -21.20 2.62 -6.26
N GLU A 23 -20.28 1.85 -6.86
CA GLU A 23 -20.61 0.96 -8.00
C GLU A 23 -21.70 -0.06 -7.62
N PHE A 24 -21.60 -0.64 -6.41
CA PHE A 24 -22.59 -1.59 -5.91
C PHE A 24 -23.94 -0.94 -5.63
N GLY A 25 -23.98 0.20 -4.94
CA GLY A 25 -25.23 0.91 -4.63
C GLY A 25 -25.99 1.35 -5.89
N ASN A 26 -25.26 1.84 -6.89
CA ASN A 26 -25.87 2.21 -8.18
C ASN A 26 -26.44 0.99 -8.91
N LYS A 27 -25.72 -0.15 -8.93
CA LYS A 27 -26.23 -1.39 -9.51
C LYS A 27 -27.44 -1.90 -8.74
N LEU A 28 -27.37 -1.95 -7.42
CA LEU A 28 -28.44 -2.45 -6.55
C LEU A 28 -29.76 -1.69 -6.76
N SER A 29 -29.67 -0.38 -7.00
CA SER A 29 -30.83 0.48 -7.27
C SER A 29 -31.57 0.13 -8.59
N SER A 30 -30.90 -0.56 -9.52
CA SER A 30 -31.47 -0.98 -10.80
C SER A 30 -31.99 -2.42 -10.81
N VAL A 31 -31.77 -3.19 -9.73
CA VAL A 31 -32.11 -4.61 -9.69
C VAL A 31 -33.56 -4.82 -9.26
N GLY A 32 -34.32 -5.62 -10.01
CA GLY A 32 -35.73 -5.93 -9.74
C GLY A 32 -36.02 -7.35 -9.23
N ASN A 33 -35.03 -8.24 -9.16
CA ASN A 33 -35.24 -9.64 -8.79
C ASN A 33 -34.16 -10.19 -7.83
N LEU A 34 -34.50 -11.24 -7.08
CA LEU A 34 -33.65 -11.82 -6.04
C LEU A 34 -32.36 -12.45 -6.59
N GLU A 35 -32.44 -13.09 -7.75
CA GLU A 35 -31.30 -13.75 -8.38
C GLU A 35 -30.23 -12.75 -8.85
N GLU A 36 -30.68 -11.62 -9.37
CA GLU A 36 -29.84 -10.53 -9.82
C GLU A 36 -29.27 -9.74 -8.64
N ILE A 37 -29.95 -9.69 -7.49
CA ILE A 37 -29.37 -9.20 -6.22
C ILE A 37 -28.22 -10.11 -5.82
N HIS A 38 -28.42 -11.43 -5.83
CA HIS A 38 -27.39 -12.40 -5.47
C HIS A 38 -26.17 -12.30 -6.40
N ARG A 39 -26.40 -12.19 -7.71
CA ARG A 39 -25.34 -11.97 -8.71
C ARG A 39 -24.60 -10.65 -8.48
N THR A 40 -25.32 -9.56 -8.25
CA THR A 40 -24.73 -8.23 -8.03
C THR A 40 -23.90 -8.19 -6.75
N HIS A 41 -24.36 -8.86 -5.69
CA HIS A 41 -23.61 -9.00 -4.46
C HIS A 41 -22.36 -9.88 -4.63
N ALA A 42 -22.45 -10.99 -5.36
CA ALA A 42 -21.29 -11.83 -5.68
C ALA A 42 -20.27 -11.07 -6.56
N GLU A 43 -20.72 -10.26 -7.51
CA GLU A 43 -19.84 -9.37 -8.29
C GLU A 43 -19.19 -8.30 -7.43
N TYR A 44 -19.92 -7.68 -6.50
CA TYR A 44 -19.36 -6.74 -5.54
C TYR A 44 -18.29 -7.39 -4.69
N LEU A 45 -18.55 -8.57 -4.11
CA LEU A 45 -17.55 -9.30 -3.34
C LEU A 45 -16.35 -9.69 -4.21
N ASN A 46 -16.54 -10.15 -5.44
CA ASN A 46 -15.43 -10.48 -6.33
C ASN A 46 -14.62 -9.26 -6.72
N LYS A 47 -15.25 -8.11 -7.00
CA LYS A 47 -14.55 -6.84 -7.29
C LYS A 47 -13.86 -6.27 -6.05
N ALA A 48 -14.53 -6.32 -4.89
CA ALA A 48 -13.99 -5.91 -3.62
C ALA A 48 -12.79 -6.79 -3.29
N ILE A 49 -12.89 -8.12 -3.35
CA ILE A 49 -11.76 -9.05 -3.16
C ILE A 49 -10.68 -8.83 -4.22
N PHE A 50 -11.01 -8.61 -5.49
CA PHE A 50 -10.02 -8.33 -6.53
C PHE A 50 -9.22 -7.04 -6.25
N ARG A 51 -9.87 -6.02 -5.69
CA ARG A 51 -9.24 -4.76 -5.29
C ARG A 51 -8.63 -4.80 -3.87
N GLN A 52 -9.19 -5.61 -2.95
CA GLN A 52 -8.87 -5.73 -1.53
C GLN A 52 -7.89 -6.88 -1.24
N ALA A 53 -7.71 -7.85 -2.14
CA ALA A 53 -6.70 -8.91 -2.03
C ALA A 53 -5.28 -8.34 -2.13
N THR A 54 -5.13 -7.10 -2.59
CA THR A 54 -3.90 -6.30 -2.39
C THR A 54 -3.63 -6.00 -0.90
N ILE A 55 -4.61 -6.18 0.01
CA ILE A 55 -4.58 -5.68 1.39
C ILE A 55 -4.86 -6.76 2.45
N LEU A 56 -5.60 -7.83 2.16
CA LEU A 56 -5.78 -8.92 3.14
C LEU A 56 -4.54 -9.82 3.33
N ILE A 57 -3.46 -9.61 2.57
CA ILE A 57 -2.15 -10.23 2.83
C ILE A 57 -1.46 -9.57 4.06
N PHE A 58 -2.04 -8.52 4.66
CA PHE A 58 -1.41 -7.80 5.77
C PHE A 58 -1.60 -8.39 7.18
N THR A 59 -2.49 -9.37 7.42
CA THR A 59 -2.81 -9.77 8.80
C THR A 59 -2.82 -11.26 9.11
N SER A 60 -2.62 -12.16 8.15
CA SER A 60 -2.67 -13.59 8.47
C SER A 60 -1.89 -14.44 7.46
N ASN A 61 -1.01 -15.30 8.01
CA ASN A 61 -0.35 -16.44 7.35
C ASN A 61 -1.35 -17.50 6.80
N LEU A 62 -2.56 -17.11 6.40
CA LEU A 62 -3.66 -18.04 6.08
C LEU A 62 -4.03 -18.07 4.59
N CYS A 63 -3.36 -17.31 3.73
CA CYS A 63 -3.73 -17.24 2.32
C CYS A 63 -2.88 -18.16 1.43
N HIS A 64 -2.80 -19.44 1.79
CA HIS A 64 -2.44 -20.50 0.82
C HIS A 64 -3.63 -20.84 -0.10
N PHE A 65 -4.85 -20.39 0.23
CA PHE A 65 -6.08 -20.78 -0.46
C PHE A 65 -6.65 -19.75 -1.44
N CYS A 66 -6.31 -18.46 -1.33
CA CYS A 66 -6.67 -17.47 -2.36
C CYS A 66 -5.51 -17.31 -3.34
N SER A 67 -5.21 -18.39 -4.08
CA SER A 67 -4.54 -18.27 -5.37
C SER A 67 -5.48 -17.54 -6.33
N VAL A 68 -5.51 -16.23 -6.17
CA VAL A 68 -5.46 -15.25 -7.23
C VAL A 68 -5.85 -15.76 -8.63
N ARG A 69 -7.14 -15.74 -8.94
CA ARG A 69 -7.63 -16.09 -10.27
C ARG A 69 -7.96 -14.90 -11.16
N GLY A 70 -7.25 -13.78 -11.02
CA GLY A 70 -7.45 -12.69 -11.98
C GLY A 70 -6.43 -11.55 -12.02
N LEU A 71 -5.55 -11.40 -11.04
CA LEU A 71 -4.66 -10.22 -10.96
C LEU A 71 -3.18 -10.52 -10.69
N LEU A 72 -2.83 -11.67 -10.11
CA LEU A 72 -1.45 -12.13 -9.95
C LEU A 72 -1.01 -12.93 -11.17
N THR A 73 -0.77 -12.18 -12.24
CA THR A 73 0.41 -12.47 -13.05
C THR A 73 1.65 -12.36 -12.15
N GLU A 74 2.73 -13.11 -12.43
CA GLU A 74 4.02 -13.04 -11.69
C GLU A 74 4.49 -11.60 -11.40
N LYS A 75 4.14 -10.66 -12.28
CA LYS A 75 4.51 -9.24 -12.18
C LYS A 75 3.84 -8.52 -11.01
N ALA A 76 2.60 -8.83 -10.65
CA ALA A 76 1.95 -8.21 -9.48
C ALA A 76 2.49 -8.74 -8.15
N ALA A 77 3.03 -9.97 -8.13
CA ALA A 77 3.60 -10.58 -6.93
C ALA A 77 4.87 -9.82 -6.50
N SER A 78 5.66 -9.37 -7.48
CA SER A 78 6.83 -8.54 -7.22
C SER A 78 6.49 -7.20 -6.55
N VAL A 79 5.40 -6.54 -6.99
CA VAL A 79 4.93 -5.28 -6.38
C VAL A 79 4.51 -5.51 -4.93
N MET A 80 3.77 -6.59 -4.68
CA MET A 80 3.35 -6.97 -3.33
C MET A 80 4.54 -7.20 -2.40
N ASN A 81 5.56 -7.94 -2.84
CA ASN A 81 6.76 -8.20 -2.05
C ASN A 81 7.51 -6.91 -1.68
N ILE A 82 7.56 -5.92 -2.58
CA ILE A 82 8.18 -4.62 -2.31
C ILE A 82 7.38 -3.87 -1.24
N ILE A 83 6.06 -3.84 -1.35
CA ILE A 83 5.19 -3.17 -0.37
C ILE A 83 5.34 -3.83 1.01
N HIS A 84 5.35 -5.17 1.10
CA HIS A 84 5.62 -5.89 2.34
C HIS A 84 6.99 -5.53 2.94
N SER A 85 8.03 -5.48 2.11
CA SER A 85 9.37 -5.08 2.53
C SER A 85 9.39 -3.66 3.11
N ILE A 86 8.65 -2.73 2.50
CA ILE A 86 8.52 -1.35 2.97
C ILE A 86 7.80 -1.28 4.32
N PHE A 87 6.68 -1.99 4.49
CA PHE A 87 5.96 -1.98 5.77
C PHE A 87 6.76 -2.64 6.89
N SER A 88 7.44 -3.75 6.60
CA SER A 88 8.36 -4.39 7.56
C SER A 88 9.48 -3.44 7.98
N LEU A 89 10.02 -2.64 7.06
CA LEU A 89 11.01 -1.60 7.39
C LEU A 89 10.43 -0.50 8.27
N ILE A 90 9.21 -0.04 8.00
CA ILE A 90 8.54 1.00 8.81
C ILE A 90 8.29 0.48 10.24
N LEU A 91 7.83 -0.77 10.38
CA LEU A 91 7.65 -1.40 11.67
C LEU A 91 8.99 -1.57 12.40
N LYS A 92 10.03 -2.03 11.71
CA LYS A 92 11.39 -2.14 12.25
C LYS A 92 11.92 -0.79 12.74
N PHE A 93 11.75 0.28 11.94
CA PHE A 93 12.14 1.63 12.32
C PHE A 93 11.42 2.10 13.58
N ARG A 94 10.10 1.87 13.67
CA ARG A 94 9.33 2.18 14.88
C ARG A 94 9.82 1.39 16.09
N SER A 95 10.06 0.09 15.94
CA SER A 95 10.57 -0.75 17.03
C SER A 95 11.96 -0.29 17.50
N GLN A 96 12.84 0.14 16.59
CA GLN A 96 14.15 0.70 16.94
C GLN A 96 14.09 2.04 17.66
N LEU A 97 13.06 2.85 17.38
CA LEU A 97 12.82 4.13 18.04
C LEU A 97 12.24 3.96 19.44
N ILE A 98 11.41 2.92 19.66
CA ILE A 98 10.79 2.65 20.96
C ILE A 98 11.72 1.83 21.87
N SER A 99 12.66 1.07 21.29
CA SER A 99 13.50 0.15 22.06
C SER A 99 14.47 0.83 23.02
N GLN A 100 14.87 2.08 22.77
CA GLN A 100 15.75 2.83 23.65
C GLN A 100 15.25 4.25 23.86
N SER A 101 15.50 4.80 25.05
CA SER A 101 15.19 6.19 25.36
C SER A 101 16.25 7.12 24.77
N TRP A 102 15.84 8.35 24.51
CA TRP A 102 16.75 9.41 24.11
C TRP A 102 17.66 9.77 25.29
N SER A 103 18.97 9.82 25.05
CA SER A 103 19.93 10.33 26.03
C SER A 103 20.33 11.76 25.66
N PHE A 104 20.54 12.60 26.66
CA PHE A 104 21.04 13.94 26.44
C PHE A 104 22.56 13.93 26.54
N ASP A 105 23.25 14.30 25.45
CA ASP A 105 24.70 14.46 25.46
C ASP A 105 25.03 15.91 25.84
N ALA A 106 25.50 16.10 27.08
CA ALA A 106 25.85 17.40 27.64
C ALA A 106 27.00 18.10 26.86
N GLY A 107 27.87 17.34 26.18
CA GLY A 107 28.98 17.87 25.39
C GLY A 107 28.54 18.42 24.03
N LYS A 108 27.49 17.87 23.44
CA LYS A 108 26.94 18.32 22.13
C LYS A 108 25.68 19.16 22.23
N GLN A 109 25.10 19.32 23.43
CA GLN A 109 23.82 20.01 23.65
C GLN A 109 22.70 19.45 22.76
N MET A 110 22.71 18.13 22.50
CA MET A 110 21.76 17.47 21.61
C MET A 110 21.23 16.18 22.25
N ALA A 111 19.96 15.90 22.00
CA ALA A 111 19.38 14.60 22.29
C ALA A 111 19.92 13.58 21.27
N VAL A 112 20.71 12.62 21.73
CA VAL A 112 21.28 11.57 20.90
C VAL A 112 20.49 10.29 21.15
N HIS A 113 20.06 9.65 20.06
CA HIS A 113 19.51 8.31 20.14
C HIS A 113 20.63 7.30 19.89
N PRO A 114 20.90 6.35 20.80
CA PRO A 114 21.97 5.34 20.62
C PRO A 114 21.81 4.53 19.33
N ASN A 115 20.58 4.22 18.92
CA ASN A 115 20.30 3.53 17.65
C ASN A 115 20.15 4.46 16.42
N PHE A 116 20.57 5.73 16.49
CA PHE A 116 20.37 6.68 15.38
C PHE A 116 21.00 6.19 14.06
N SER A 117 22.19 5.61 14.10
CA SER A 117 22.87 5.06 12.92
C SER A 117 22.06 3.93 12.25
N LEU A 118 21.46 3.04 13.04
CA LEU A 118 20.62 1.94 12.56
C LEU A 118 19.29 2.45 11.99
N MET A 119 18.71 3.49 12.62
CA MET A 119 17.51 4.15 12.12
C MET A 119 17.77 4.85 10.78
N GLN A 120 18.92 5.52 10.65
CA GLN A 120 19.30 6.19 9.40
C GLN A 120 19.54 5.19 8.27
N GLN A 121 20.17 4.04 8.55
CA GLN A 121 20.30 2.95 7.58
C GLN A 121 18.92 2.44 7.13
N SER A 122 18.02 2.15 8.08
CA SER A 122 16.65 1.71 7.77
C SER A 122 15.88 2.73 6.95
N TYR A 123 16.10 4.03 7.20
CA TYR A 123 15.53 5.12 6.42
C TYR A 123 16.06 5.18 4.99
N ASN A 124 17.37 4.98 4.79
CA ASN A 124 17.97 4.94 3.46
C ASN A 124 17.47 3.74 2.65
N THR A 125 17.36 2.57 3.27
CA THR A 125 16.77 1.38 2.64
C THR A 125 15.31 1.62 2.25
N PHE A 126 14.53 2.28 3.11
CA PHE A 126 13.16 2.70 2.78
C PHE A 126 13.12 3.62 1.56
N LYS A 127 14.00 4.64 1.47
CA LYS A 127 14.06 5.52 0.28
C LYS A 127 14.30 4.72 -0.99
N TYR A 128 15.24 3.77 -0.96
CA TYR A 128 15.56 2.91 -2.10
C TYR A 128 14.33 2.11 -2.55
N TYR A 129 13.68 1.37 -1.64
CA TYR A 129 12.49 0.61 -1.99
C TYR A 129 11.32 1.49 -2.44
N SER A 130 11.18 2.67 -1.86
CA SER A 130 10.13 3.60 -2.23
C SER A 130 10.32 4.15 -3.65
N HIS A 131 11.55 4.49 -4.05
CA HIS A 131 11.86 4.86 -5.44
C HIS A 131 11.69 3.68 -6.39
N PHE A 132 12.10 2.48 -5.97
CA PHE A 132 11.93 1.28 -6.76
C PHE A 132 10.45 0.98 -7.02
N LEU A 133 9.60 1.05 -5.98
CA LEU A 133 8.15 0.91 -6.11
C LEU A 133 7.58 1.93 -7.10
N PHE A 134 7.96 3.20 -6.97
CA PHE A 134 7.53 4.24 -7.90
C PHE A 134 7.88 3.89 -9.36
N LYS A 135 9.13 3.49 -9.63
CA LYS A 135 9.56 3.08 -10.98
C LYS A 135 8.78 1.87 -11.51
N VAL A 136 8.50 0.88 -10.67
CA VAL A 136 7.73 -0.32 -11.07
C VAL A 136 6.28 0.03 -11.39
N VAL A 137 5.63 0.84 -10.54
CA VAL A 137 4.23 1.22 -10.76
C VAL A 137 4.09 2.13 -11.98
N THR A 138 5.01 3.07 -12.21
CA THR A 138 5.04 3.88 -13.45
C THR A 138 5.15 3.00 -14.70
N LYS A 139 5.99 1.96 -14.68
CA LYS A 139 6.08 1.00 -15.80
C LYS A 139 4.79 0.20 -16.01
N LEU A 140 4.02 -0.08 -14.96
CA LEU A 140 2.74 -0.79 -15.06
C LEU A 140 1.66 0.12 -15.64
N VAL A 141 1.60 1.39 -15.21
CA VAL A 141 0.65 2.39 -15.73
C VAL A 141 0.93 2.68 -17.21
N ASN A 142 2.18 2.87 -17.60
CA ASN A 142 2.56 3.09 -19.01
C ASN A 142 2.19 1.92 -19.94
N ARG A 143 1.95 0.73 -19.38
CA ARG A 143 1.48 -0.46 -20.14
C ARG A 143 -0.05 -0.58 -20.17
N GLY A 144 -0.79 0.34 -19.56
CA GLY A 144 -2.25 0.38 -19.56
C GLY A 144 -2.93 -0.67 -18.67
N TYR A 145 -2.20 -1.31 -17.76
CA TYR A 145 -2.76 -2.44 -16.98
C TYR A 145 -3.90 -2.03 -16.04
N GLN A 146 -3.82 -0.86 -15.39
CA GLN A 146 -4.78 -0.43 -14.37
C GLN A 146 -4.89 1.11 -14.24
N PRO A 147 -6.02 1.72 -14.65
CA PRO A 147 -6.21 3.18 -14.55
C PRO A 147 -6.16 3.71 -13.11
N HIS A 148 -6.61 2.93 -12.13
CA HIS A 148 -6.59 3.34 -10.72
C HIS A 148 -5.17 3.47 -10.14
N LEU A 149 -4.16 2.86 -10.76
CA LEU A 149 -2.75 3.02 -10.34
C LEU A 149 -2.20 4.40 -10.72
N GLU A 150 -2.80 5.09 -11.68
CA GLU A 150 -2.41 6.46 -12.04
C GLU A 150 -2.75 7.44 -10.90
N ASP A 151 -3.94 7.30 -10.30
CA ASP A 151 -4.33 8.05 -9.10
C ASP A 151 -3.39 7.75 -7.91
N PHE A 152 -2.92 6.50 -7.79
CA PHE A 152 -1.90 6.16 -6.80
C PHE A 152 -0.56 6.87 -7.04
N LEU A 153 -0.07 6.90 -8.28
CA LEU A 153 1.17 7.60 -8.65
C LEU A 153 1.08 9.11 -8.40
N LEU A 154 -0.06 9.72 -8.72
CA LEU A 154 -0.30 11.14 -8.46
C LEU A 154 -0.26 11.46 -6.96
N ARG A 155 -0.93 10.64 -6.13
CA ARG A 155 -0.96 10.85 -4.67
C ARG A 155 0.39 10.61 -4.02
N ILE A 156 1.15 9.61 -4.48
CA ILE A 156 2.46 9.30 -3.88
C ILE A 156 3.50 10.35 -4.27
N ASN A 157 3.43 10.90 -5.49
CA ASN A 157 4.36 11.88 -6.02
C ASN A 157 3.82 13.32 -6.01
N PHE A 158 2.83 13.62 -5.17
CA PHE A 158 2.20 14.95 -5.12
C PHE A 158 3.22 16.09 -4.93
N ASN A 159 4.29 15.84 -4.15
CA ASN A 159 5.37 16.80 -3.89
C ASN A 159 6.57 16.66 -4.83
N ASN A 160 6.45 15.93 -5.95
CA ASN A 160 7.58 15.61 -6.84
C ASN A 160 8.76 14.92 -6.13
N TYR A 161 8.52 14.25 -5.00
CA TYR A 161 9.56 13.65 -4.17
C TYR A 161 10.39 12.58 -4.90
N TYR A 162 9.83 11.96 -5.95
CA TYR A 162 10.49 10.93 -6.76
C TYR A 162 10.98 11.45 -8.12
N LYS A 163 10.94 12.76 -8.38
CA LYS A 163 11.61 13.29 -9.57
C LYS A 163 13.12 13.12 -9.38
N ASP A 164 13.75 12.47 -10.35
CA ASP A 164 15.21 12.44 -10.44
C ASP A 164 15.66 13.91 -10.62
N ASN A 165 16.39 14.45 -9.63
CA ASN A 165 17.10 15.73 -9.77
C ASN A 165 18.23 15.60 -10.78
#